data_AF-A0A3C1Y838-F1
#
_entry.id   AF-A0A3C1Y838-F1
#
_cell.length_a   1.000
_cell.length_b   1.000
_cell.length_c   1.000
_cell.angle_alpha   90.00
_cell.angle_beta   90.00
_cell.angle_gamma   90.00
#
_symmetry.space_group_name_H-M   'P 1'
#
loop_
_entity.id
_entity.type
_entity.pdbx_description
1 polymer ?
#
loop_
_entity_poly.entity_id
_entity_poly.type
_entity_poly.pdbx_seq_one_letter_code
_entity_poly.pdbx_strand_id
1 'polypeptide(L)'
;MKLLPLYLCLLPLMAAAQSVAEYPALVPDRQAVNPEQWVDSVLIGDHGLPGPEDEEESAAERRYSRLAEEDYREVAEELGVEVAAIKAVVDIEAGAAHQGFWAPGKPIINFDLSMYRRAAKKYGVNLAKAQKSSPVIFARPNIRRYGSQQAAQQARLDAARAINDAAAVEGTFWGMFQIGGFNWKKLGFSSPAEMAEAMSRSEREQLEIFARFICEFNMLKDLRNKNWLGFALKYNGPRARSRGYHTRMAKAYARHSR
;
A
#
# COMPACT_ATOMS: atom_id res chain seq x y z
N MET A 1 -39.55 -28.68 -61.45
CA MET A 1 -38.86 -27.69 -60.58
C MET A 1 -39.08 -28.09 -59.13
N LYS A 2 -37.98 -28.11 -58.36
CA LYS A 2 -37.82 -28.54 -56.95
C LYS A 2 -37.84 -30.05 -56.70
N LEU A 3 -36.63 -30.61 -56.75
CA LEU A 3 -36.23 -31.91 -56.21
C LEU A 3 -36.08 -31.82 -54.67
N LEU A 4 -36.72 -32.75 -53.96
CA LEU A 4 -36.21 -33.32 -52.70
C LEU A 4 -35.44 -34.61 -53.04
N PRO A 5 -34.39 -34.96 -52.27
CA PRO A 5 -34.47 -36.21 -51.47
C PRO A 5 -33.81 -36.05 -50.08
N LEU A 6 -34.32 -36.64 -48.99
CA LEU A 6 -34.46 -38.06 -48.58
C LEU A 6 -33.14 -38.72 -48.08
N TYR A 7 -33.13 -39.02 -46.76
CA TYR A 7 -32.49 -40.18 -46.05
C TYR A 7 -30.95 -40.21 -45.97
N LEU A 8 -30.26 -40.87 -45.03
CA LEU A 8 -30.45 -41.56 -43.73
C LEU A 8 -29.08 -42.26 -43.55
N CYS A 9 -28.44 -42.27 -42.36
CA CYS A 9 -27.66 -43.42 -41.85
C CYS A 9 -26.82 -43.10 -40.60
N LEU A 10 -27.21 -43.76 -39.51
CA LEU A 10 -26.42 -44.60 -38.59
C LEU A 10 -24.88 -44.46 -38.49
N LEU A 11 -24.45 -44.23 -37.24
CA LEU A 11 -23.14 -44.54 -36.63
C LEU A 11 -22.75 -46.03 -36.79
N PRO A 12 -21.43 -46.39 -36.84
CA PRO A 12 -20.70 -46.73 -35.60
C PRO A 12 -19.17 -46.50 -35.54
N LEU A 13 -18.69 -46.33 -34.29
CA LEU A 13 -17.44 -46.75 -33.62
C LEU A 13 -16.14 -47.10 -34.41
N MET A 14 -15.04 -46.44 -34.03
CA MET A 14 -13.75 -46.98 -33.52
C MET A 14 -12.49 -46.28 -34.08
N ALA A 15 -11.66 -45.74 -33.18
CA ALA A 15 -10.25 -46.10 -32.99
C ALA A 15 -9.53 -45.00 -32.18
N ALA A 16 -8.94 -45.38 -31.05
CA ALA A 16 -8.03 -44.53 -30.30
C ALA A 16 -6.66 -44.49 -30.98
N ALA A 17 -6.06 -43.30 -31.08
CA ALA A 17 -4.62 -43.13 -31.25
C ALA A 17 -4.20 -41.85 -30.49
N GLN A 18 -3.21 -42.02 -29.62
CA GLN A 18 -2.61 -40.98 -28.78
C GLN A 18 -1.93 -39.91 -29.63
N SER A 19 -2.08 -38.63 -29.26
CA SER A 19 -1.30 -37.53 -29.83
C SER A 19 -0.18 -37.10 -28.87
N VAL A 20 1.04 -37.10 -29.41
CA VAL A 20 2.22 -36.44 -28.87
C VAL A 20 2.27 -35.01 -29.42
N ALA A 21 2.78 -34.10 -28.60
CA ALA A 21 2.72 -32.64 -28.71
C ALA A 21 3.19 -32.03 -30.04
N GLU A 22 2.39 -31.08 -30.54
CA GLU A 22 2.82 -29.95 -31.38
C GLU A 22 2.41 -28.65 -30.67
N TYR A 23 3.38 -27.77 -30.41
CA TYR A 23 3.14 -26.40 -29.96
C TYR A 23 2.94 -25.49 -31.17
N PRO A 24 1.78 -24.85 -31.36
CA PRO A 24 1.61 -23.88 -32.43
C PRO A 24 2.24 -22.52 -32.06
N ALA A 25 2.67 -21.85 -33.12
CA ALA A 25 3.51 -20.66 -33.15
C ALA A 25 2.89 -19.37 -32.57
N LEU A 26 3.79 -18.43 -32.29
CA LEU A 26 3.66 -17.04 -31.85
C LEU A 26 2.33 -16.35 -32.21
N VAL A 27 1.58 -15.92 -31.19
CA VAL A 27 0.48 -14.97 -31.30
C VAL A 27 1.01 -13.55 -31.09
N PRO A 28 0.83 -12.62 -32.06
CA PRO A 28 1.10 -11.21 -31.87
C PRO A 28 -0.19 -10.48 -31.46
N ASP A 29 -0.28 -10.10 -30.19
CA ASP A 29 -0.96 -8.89 -29.73
C ASP A 29 -0.47 -8.55 -28.32
N ARG A 30 0.21 -7.41 -28.14
CA ARG A 30 0.72 -6.99 -26.81
C ARG A 30 -0.46 -6.51 -25.98
N GLN A 31 -1.08 -7.43 -25.23
CA GLN A 31 -2.01 -7.08 -24.16
C GLN A 31 -1.35 -6.10 -23.18
N ALA A 32 -2.10 -5.06 -22.84
CA ALA A 32 -1.68 -3.98 -21.96
C ALA A 32 -1.13 -4.51 -20.62
N VAL A 33 0.07 -4.04 -20.27
CA VAL A 33 0.75 -4.36 -19.01
C VAL A 33 -0.12 -3.90 -17.82
N ASN A 34 -0.56 -4.85 -16.98
CA ASN A 34 -1.33 -4.60 -15.75
C ASN A 34 -0.45 -3.85 -14.73
N PRO A 35 -0.81 -2.63 -14.30
CA PRO A 35 0.00 -1.82 -13.39
C PRO A 35 -0.07 -2.27 -11.92
N GLU A 36 -0.56 -3.48 -11.63
CA GLU A 36 -0.56 -4.17 -10.32
C GLU A 36 0.77 -4.84 -9.95
N GLN A 37 1.83 -4.75 -10.77
CA GLN A 37 3.14 -5.33 -10.45
C GLN A 37 4.07 -4.46 -9.58
N TRP A 38 3.59 -3.40 -8.93
CA TRP A 38 4.46 -2.53 -8.11
C TRP A 38 3.76 -1.96 -6.87
N VAL A 39 3.94 -2.63 -5.74
CA VAL A 39 4.38 -2.00 -4.48
C VAL A 39 5.25 -3.03 -3.75
N ASP A 40 6.56 -2.95 -3.96
CA ASP A 40 7.52 -3.79 -3.23
C ASP A 40 7.84 -3.03 -1.93
N SER A 41 7.13 -3.33 -0.84
CA SER A 41 7.27 -2.68 0.49
C SER A 41 8.60 -2.97 1.21
N VAL A 42 9.68 -3.25 0.47
CA VAL A 42 11.04 -3.43 1.01
C VAL A 42 11.93 -2.31 0.49
N LEU A 43 11.67 -1.08 0.95
CA LEU A 43 12.61 0.04 0.95
C LEU A 43 12.36 0.95 2.16
N ILE A 44 12.21 0.37 3.35
CA ILE A 44 12.61 1.07 4.59
C ILE A 44 14.00 0.52 4.91
N GLY A 45 15.00 1.07 4.21
CA GLY A 45 16.39 0.81 4.53
C GLY A 45 16.71 1.50 5.85
N ASP A 46 17.22 0.71 6.80
CA ASP A 46 18.11 1.07 7.90
C ASP A 46 18.42 2.58 8.00
N HIS A 47 17.53 3.34 8.63
CA HIS A 47 17.84 4.67 9.13
C HIS A 47 18.42 4.49 10.52
N GLY A 48 19.70 4.10 10.58
CA GLY A 48 20.53 4.19 11.77
C GLY A 48 20.74 5.64 12.19
N LEU A 49 19.67 6.26 12.69
CA LEU A 49 19.71 7.54 13.38
C LEU A 49 19.75 7.24 14.88
N PRO A 50 20.78 7.65 15.62
CA PRO A 50 20.69 7.70 17.07
C PRO A 50 19.58 8.69 17.41
N GLY A 51 18.52 8.21 18.06
CA GLY A 51 17.46 9.07 18.58
C GLY A 51 18.05 10.03 19.61
N PRO A 52 17.58 11.29 19.66
CA PRO A 52 18.00 12.23 20.69
C PRO A 52 17.55 11.69 22.06
N GLU A 53 18.47 11.66 23.00
CA GLU A 53 18.23 11.29 24.39
C GLU A 53 17.26 12.31 25.01
N ASP A 54 16.12 11.79 25.47
CA ASP A 54 15.24 12.31 26.53
C ASP A 54 15.17 13.85 26.72
N GLU A 55 14.49 14.55 25.80
CA GLU A 55 13.89 15.86 26.10
C GLU A 55 12.41 15.63 26.49
N GLU A 56 11.98 16.13 27.65
CA GLU A 56 10.60 16.01 28.15
C GLU A 56 9.61 16.78 27.24
N GLU A 57 9.17 16.17 26.14
CA GLU A 57 8.05 16.67 25.32
C GLU A 57 6.77 16.76 26.15
N SER A 58 5.90 17.73 25.90
CA SER A 58 4.63 17.83 26.62
C SER A 58 3.71 16.63 26.32
N ALA A 59 2.84 16.23 27.26
CA ALA A 59 1.90 15.11 27.07
C ALA A 59 0.88 15.33 25.91
N ALA A 60 0.74 16.57 25.43
CA ALA A 60 0.00 16.89 24.23
C ALA A 60 0.83 16.56 22.97
N GLU A 61 2.08 17.02 22.89
CA GLU A 61 2.99 16.74 21.76
C GLU A 61 3.28 15.25 21.60
N ARG A 62 3.49 14.51 22.70
CA ARG A 62 3.71 13.06 22.68
C ARG A 62 2.57 12.27 22.03
N ARG A 63 1.32 12.75 22.14
CA ARG A 63 0.14 12.08 21.54
C ARG A 63 0.03 12.30 20.03
N TYR A 64 0.64 13.36 19.52
CA TYR A 64 0.67 13.63 18.08
C TYR A 64 1.78 12.83 17.38
N SER A 65 2.87 12.52 18.09
CA SER A 65 4.08 11.89 17.55
C SER A 65 4.31 10.44 17.99
N ARG A 66 3.51 9.89 18.92
CA ARG A 66 3.70 8.52 19.43
C ARG A 66 2.39 7.84 19.83
N LEU A 67 2.19 6.61 19.36
CA LEU A 67 1.12 5.74 19.85
C LEU A 67 1.28 5.36 21.33
N ALA A 68 0.22 5.54 22.10
CA ALA A 68 0.11 5.12 23.49
C ALA A 68 -0.53 3.73 23.60
N GLU A 69 -0.35 3.08 24.76
CA GLU A 69 -0.98 1.80 25.07
C GLU A 69 -2.51 1.82 24.93
N GLU A 70 -3.14 2.95 25.29
CA GLU A 70 -4.58 3.12 25.18
C GLU A 70 -5.06 3.17 23.73
N ASP A 71 -4.30 3.80 22.83
CA ASP A 71 -4.63 3.84 21.39
C ASP A 71 -4.74 2.43 20.80
N TYR A 72 -3.85 1.52 21.22
CA TYR A 72 -3.91 0.13 20.80
C TYR A 72 -5.09 -0.62 21.41
N ARG A 73 -5.51 -0.29 22.63
CA ARG A 73 -6.66 -0.91 23.30
C ARG A 73 -7.96 -0.54 22.60
N GLU A 74 -8.19 0.77 22.39
CA GLU A 74 -9.38 1.29 21.72
C GLU A 74 -9.56 0.64 20.34
N VAL A 75 -8.52 0.69 19.50
CA VAL A 75 -8.58 0.13 18.14
C VAL A 75 -8.73 -1.38 18.15
N ALA A 76 -8.12 -2.08 19.12
CA ALA A 76 -8.30 -3.52 19.24
C ALA A 76 -9.73 -3.90 19.66
N GLU A 77 -10.35 -3.12 20.55
CA GLU A 77 -11.74 -3.29 20.95
C GLU A 77 -12.71 -3.04 19.78
N GLU A 78 -12.53 -1.93 19.05
CA GLU A 78 -13.31 -1.60 17.86
C GLU A 78 -13.26 -2.73 16.81
N LEU A 79 -12.07 -3.29 16.59
CA LEU A 79 -11.86 -4.39 15.66
C LEU A 79 -12.23 -5.76 16.26
N GLY A 80 -12.49 -5.87 17.56
CA GLY A 80 -12.72 -7.15 18.25
C GLY A 80 -11.56 -8.12 18.06
N VAL A 81 -10.32 -7.64 18.25
CA VAL A 81 -9.08 -8.42 18.19
C VAL A 81 -8.29 -8.24 19.49
N GLU A 82 -7.27 -9.07 19.70
CA GLU A 82 -6.36 -8.86 20.82
C GLU A 82 -5.43 -7.67 20.56
N VAL A 83 -5.14 -6.87 21.59
CA VAL A 83 -4.15 -5.78 21.54
C VAL A 83 -2.81 -6.26 20.99
N ALA A 84 -2.38 -7.46 21.42
CA ALA A 84 -1.15 -8.10 20.94
C ALA A 84 -1.15 -8.34 19.42
N ALA A 85 -2.31 -8.59 18.80
CA ALA A 85 -2.42 -8.79 17.35
C ALA A 85 -2.22 -7.48 16.59
N ILE A 86 -2.79 -6.36 17.08
CA ILE A 86 -2.56 -5.04 16.49
C ILE A 86 -1.10 -4.63 16.62
N LYS A 87 -0.53 -4.74 17.82
CA LYS A 87 0.88 -4.45 18.06
C LYS A 87 1.81 -5.30 17.20
N ALA A 88 1.48 -6.58 16.98
CA ALA A 88 2.25 -7.45 16.13
C ALA A 88 2.29 -6.97 14.67
N VAL A 89 1.20 -6.42 14.14
CA VAL A 89 1.19 -5.87 12.80
C VAL A 89 1.94 -4.54 12.75
N VAL A 90 1.70 -3.67 13.73
CA VAL A 90 2.36 -2.36 13.85
C VAL A 90 3.89 -2.52 13.92
N ASP A 91 4.42 -3.46 14.70
CA ASP A 91 5.87 -3.76 14.78
C ASP A 91 6.49 -4.12 13.41
N ILE A 92 5.71 -4.77 12.54
CA ILE A 92 6.20 -5.25 11.24
C ILE A 92 6.09 -4.17 10.17
N GLU A 93 5.05 -3.35 10.23
CA GLU A 93 4.79 -2.31 9.23
C GLU A 93 5.53 -1.01 9.54
N ALA A 94 5.66 -0.64 10.82
CA ALA A 94 6.32 0.60 11.25
C ALA A 94 7.85 0.46 11.44
N GLY A 95 8.37 -0.78 11.47
CA GLY A 95 9.77 -1.05 11.80
C GLY A 95 10.14 -0.67 13.24
N ALA A 96 11.44 -0.66 13.55
CA ALA A 96 11.93 -0.47 14.91
C ALA A 96 11.72 0.96 15.49
N ALA A 97 11.47 1.94 14.62
CA ALA A 97 11.32 3.33 15.02
C ALA A 97 9.87 3.66 15.41
N HIS A 98 8.88 2.90 14.93
CA HIS A 98 7.45 3.18 15.13
C HIS A 98 7.05 4.62 14.81
N GLN A 99 7.67 5.23 13.79
CA GLN A 99 7.45 6.63 13.44
C GLN A 99 6.43 6.76 12.32
N GLY A 100 5.42 7.60 12.52
CA GLY A 100 4.45 8.04 11.52
C GLY A 100 4.78 9.40 10.92
N PHE A 101 5.72 10.14 11.52
CA PHE A 101 6.09 11.51 11.17
C PHE A 101 7.60 11.68 11.09
N TRP A 102 8.06 12.50 10.14
CA TRP A 102 9.48 12.88 10.06
C TRP A 102 9.74 14.32 10.54
N ALA A 103 8.66 15.09 10.71
CA ALA A 103 8.62 16.39 11.37
C ALA A 103 7.16 16.65 11.84
N PRO A 104 6.92 17.57 12.78
CA PRO A 104 5.57 17.91 13.24
C PRO A 104 4.62 18.24 12.06
N GLY A 105 3.49 17.55 11.99
CA GLY A 105 2.49 17.69 10.92
C GLY A 105 2.94 17.19 9.54
N LYS A 106 4.12 16.55 9.43
CA LYS A 106 4.62 15.98 8.18
C LYS A 106 4.73 14.45 8.31
N PRO A 107 3.72 13.70 7.85
CA PRO A 107 3.76 12.26 7.91
C PRO A 107 4.90 11.72 7.05
N ILE A 108 5.41 10.55 7.41
CA ILE A 108 6.31 9.80 6.54
C ILE A 108 5.57 9.50 5.23
N ILE A 109 6.21 9.78 4.10
CA ILE A 109 5.63 9.60 2.78
C ILE A 109 6.55 8.82 1.85
N ASN A 110 5.92 8.15 0.89
CA ASN A 110 6.59 7.61 -0.27
C ASN A 110 5.83 8.03 -1.53
N PHE A 111 6.37 9.01 -2.26
CA PHE A 111 5.81 9.45 -3.52
C PHE A 111 6.17 8.46 -4.64
N ASP A 112 5.15 7.79 -5.18
CA ASP A 112 5.32 6.79 -6.23
C ASP A 112 5.00 7.39 -7.61
N LEU A 113 6.00 7.39 -8.48
CA LEU A 113 5.86 7.99 -9.80
C LEU A 113 4.85 7.25 -10.69
N SER A 114 4.71 5.94 -10.53
CA SER A 114 3.77 5.14 -11.32
C SER A 114 2.33 5.40 -10.88
N MET A 115 2.07 5.50 -9.58
CA MET A 115 0.77 5.89 -9.02
C MET A 115 0.44 7.33 -9.40
N TYR A 116 1.38 8.27 -9.28
CA TYR A 116 1.18 9.64 -9.73
C TYR A 116 0.83 9.70 -11.22
N ARG A 117 1.52 8.97 -12.10
CA ARG A 117 1.19 8.93 -13.54
C ARG A 117 -0.24 8.41 -13.78
N ARG A 118 -0.67 7.40 -13.03
CA ARG A 118 -2.03 6.85 -13.10
C ARG A 118 -3.06 7.91 -12.69
N ALA A 119 -2.84 8.57 -11.56
CA ALA A 119 -3.73 9.62 -11.06
C ALA A 119 -3.72 10.86 -11.98
N ALA A 120 -2.55 11.30 -12.44
CA ALA A 120 -2.38 12.39 -13.39
C ALA A 120 -3.21 12.17 -14.66
N LYS A 121 -3.24 10.94 -15.21
CA LYS A 121 -4.11 10.59 -16.33
C LYS A 121 -5.59 10.75 -15.98
N LYS A 122 -6.01 10.25 -14.81
CA LYS A 122 -7.38 10.38 -14.29
C LYS A 122 -7.82 11.84 -14.14
N TYR A 123 -6.91 12.73 -13.72
CA TYR A 123 -7.18 14.15 -13.51
C TYR A 123 -6.83 15.05 -14.70
N GLY A 124 -6.49 14.49 -15.87
CA GLY A 124 -6.20 15.27 -17.08
C GLY A 124 -4.90 16.08 -17.04
N VAL A 125 -3.95 15.73 -16.18
CA VAL A 125 -2.66 16.41 -16.06
C VAL A 125 -1.79 16.10 -17.29
N ASN A 126 -1.33 17.15 -17.96
CA ASN A 126 -0.37 17.01 -19.06
C ASN A 126 1.04 16.71 -18.52
N LEU A 127 1.42 15.42 -18.55
CA LEU A 127 2.71 14.95 -18.02
C LEU A 127 3.93 15.55 -18.74
N ALA A 128 3.85 15.87 -20.03
CA ALA A 128 4.96 16.49 -20.75
C ALA A 128 5.21 17.93 -20.27
N LYS A 129 4.13 18.70 -20.08
CA LYS A 129 4.19 20.04 -19.49
C LYS A 129 4.67 19.99 -18.03
N ALA A 130 4.19 19.01 -17.25
CA ALA A 130 4.62 18.79 -15.89
C ALA A 130 6.12 18.46 -15.81
N GLN A 131 6.63 17.58 -16.68
CA GLN A 131 8.05 17.23 -16.76
C GLN A 131 8.93 18.44 -17.05
N LYS A 132 8.49 19.33 -17.95
CA LYS A 132 9.23 20.55 -18.32
C LYS A 132 9.24 21.58 -17.19
N SER A 133 8.10 21.80 -16.54
CA SER A 133 7.95 22.82 -15.49
C SER A 133 8.43 22.37 -14.11
N SER A 134 8.31 21.08 -13.79
CA SER A 134 8.62 20.49 -12.50
C SER A 134 9.34 19.14 -12.65
N PRO A 135 10.59 19.11 -13.15
CA PRO A 135 11.32 17.87 -13.39
C PRO A 135 11.57 17.04 -12.12
N VAL A 136 11.54 17.68 -10.94
CA VAL A 136 11.72 17.02 -9.64
C VAL A 136 10.72 15.88 -9.40
N ILE A 137 9.47 15.99 -9.86
CA ILE A 137 8.43 14.97 -9.72
C ILE A 137 8.88 13.63 -10.30
N PHE A 138 9.59 13.69 -11.44
CA PHE A 138 9.95 12.55 -12.27
C PHE A 138 11.34 12.00 -12.01
N ALA A 139 12.12 12.69 -11.17
CA ALA A 139 13.42 12.23 -10.73
C ALA A 139 13.32 11.31 -9.51
N ARG A 140 14.39 10.54 -9.25
CA ARG A 140 14.57 9.86 -7.97
C ARG A 140 14.73 10.90 -6.83
N PRO A 141 14.33 10.57 -5.59
CA PRO A 141 14.58 11.43 -4.43
C PRO A 141 16.06 11.85 -4.36
N ASN A 142 16.32 13.16 -4.29
CA ASN A 142 17.67 13.71 -4.27
C ASN A 142 18.08 14.10 -2.83
N ILE A 143 18.59 13.13 -2.08
CA ILE A 143 18.99 13.31 -0.68
C ILE A 143 20.05 14.41 -0.54
N ARG A 144 21.07 14.42 -1.43
CA ARG A 144 22.14 15.43 -1.40
C ARG A 144 21.61 16.87 -1.50
N ARG A 145 20.53 17.08 -2.24
CA ARG A 145 19.91 18.40 -2.41
C ARG A 145 19.02 18.79 -1.24
N TYR A 146 18.27 17.84 -0.67
CA TYR A 146 17.21 18.11 0.30
C TYR A 146 17.57 17.70 1.74
N GLY A 147 18.77 17.18 1.98
CA GLY A 147 19.30 16.83 3.30
C GLY A 147 18.86 15.46 3.81
N SER A 148 17.62 15.02 3.52
CA SER A 148 17.11 13.72 3.95
C SER A 148 16.23 13.05 2.89
N GLN A 149 15.99 11.75 3.07
CA GLN A 149 15.09 10.98 2.21
C GLN A 149 13.66 11.54 2.25
N GLN A 150 13.14 11.84 3.44
CA GLN A 150 11.77 12.37 3.59
C GLN A 150 11.63 13.79 3.04
N ALA A 151 12.62 14.66 3.26
CA ALA A 151 12.63 15.99 2.64
C ALA A 151 12.68 15.91 1.10
N ALA A 152 13.41 14.94 0.55
CA ALA A 152 13.44 14.70 -0.90
C ALA A 152 12.11 14.15 -1.44
N GLN A 153 11.42 13.29 -0.69
CA GLN A 153 10.06 12.83 -1.04
C GLN A 153 9.05 13.98 -0.97
N GLN A 154 9.14 14.81 0.07
CA GLN A 154 8.28 15.98 0.25
C GLN A 154 8.44 16.97 -0.91
N ALA A 155 9.67 17.24 -1.36
CA ALA A 155 9.89 18.11 -2.50
C ALA A 155 9.23 17.60 -3.81
N ARG A 156 9.14 16.26 -3.99
CA ARG A 156 8.45 15.65 -5.14
C ARG A 156 6.94 15.80 -5.00
N LEU A 157 6.41 15.52 -3.81
CA LEU A 157 5.00 15.71 -3.49
C LEU A 157 4.58 17.16 -3.67
N ASP A 158 5.28 18.12 -3.09
CA ASP A 158 4.96 19.55 -3.16
C ASP A 158 4.92 20.06 -4.61
N ALA A 159 5.90 19.65 -5.42
CA ALA A 159 5.91 19.98 -6.84
C ALA A 159 4.73 19.35 -7.60
N ALA A 160 4.33 18.13 -7.26
CA ALA A 160 3.16 17.50 -7.84
C ALA A 160 1.85 18.17 -7.38
N ARG A 161 1.74 18.58 -6.10
CA ARG A 161 0.58 19.29 -5.54
C ARG A 161 0.36 20.63 -6.24
N ALA A 162 1.46 21.34 -6.57
CA ALA A 162 1.41 22.59 -7.32
C ALA A 162 0.84 22.42 -8.75
N ILE A 163 0.88 21.21 -9.33
CA ILE A 163 0.27 20.90 -10.63
C ILE A 163 -1.16 20.42 -10.46
N ASN A 164 -1.37 19.44 -9.58
CA ASN A 164 -2.67 18.91 -9.26
C ASN A 164 -2.62 18.19 -7.91
N ASP A 165 -3.24 18.78 -6.89
CA ASP A 165 -3.24 18.28 -5.52
C ASP A 165 -3.78 16.85 -5.40
N ALA A 166 -4.95 16.59 -5.99
CA ALA A 166 -5.60 15.28 -5.94
C ALA A 166 -4.72 14.18 -6.56
N ALA A 167 -4.12 14.43 -7.73
CA ALA A 167 -3.23 13.48 -8.38
C ALA A 167 -1.96 13.21 -7.54
N ALA A 168 -1.42 14.25 -6.90
CA ALA A 168 -0.25 14.14 -6.04
C ALA A 168 -0.54 13.29 -4.80
N VAL A 169 -1.69 13.51 -4.15
CA VAL A 169 -2.10 12.73 -2.99
C VAL A 169 -2.38 11.28 -3.34
N GLU A 170 -3.13 11.02 -4.42
CA GLU A 170 -3.38 9.65 -4.89
C GLU A 170 -2.09 8.93 -5.33
N GLY A 171 -1.07 9.69 -5.74
CA GLY A 171 0.26 9.20 -6.11
C GLY A 171 1.19 8.90 -4.93
N THR A 172 0.73 9.06 -3.69
CA THR A 172 1.60 9.01 -2.49
C THR A 172 1.09 7.96 -1.50
N PHE A 173 2.01 7.25 -0.85
CA PHE A 173 1.75 6.42 0.32
C PHE A 173 2.07 7.20 1.59
N TRP A 174 1.20 7.09 2.60
CA TRP A 174 1.16 8.01 3.74
C TRP A 174 1.28 7.30 5.09
N GLY A 175 1.99 7.95 6.00
CA GLY A 175 2.06 7.61 7.42
C GLY A 175 2.82 6.33 7.73
N MET A 176 2.74 5.94 9.00
CA MET A 176 3.37 4.75 9.58
C MET A 176 3.06 3.47 8.79
N PHE A 177 1.83 3.36 8.31
CA PHE A 177 1.33 2.16 7.63
C PHE A 177 1.50 2.20 6.11
N GLN A 178 2.03 3.29 5.56
CA GLN A 178 2.22 3.49 4.12
C GLN A 178 0.93 3.20 3.33
N ILE A 179 -0.19 3.80 3.75
CA ILE A 179 -1.48 3.62 3.07
C ILE A 179 -1.52 4.49 1.82
N GLY A 180 -1.82 3.89 0.66
CA GLY A 180 -1.89 4.61 -0.61
C GLY A 180 -3.04 5.61 -0.65
N GLY A 181 -2.74 6.87 -0.98
CA GLY A 181 -3.71 7.97 -1.01
C GLY A 181 -4.84 7.76 -2.02
N PHE A 182 -4.65 6.90 -3.02
CA PHE A 182 -5.71 6.48 -3.96
C PHE A 182 -6.87 5.73 -3.30
N ASN A 183 -6.73 5.32 -2.02
CA ASN A 183 -7.79 4.65 -1.27
C ASN A 183 -8.74 5.62 -0.53
N TRP A 184 -8.54 6.94 -0.60
CA TRP A 184 -9.32 7.94 0.15
C TRP A 184 -10.83 7.67 0.12
N LYS A 185 -11.39 7.40 -1.06
CA LYS A 185 -12.83 7.18 -1.23
C LYS A 185 -13.31 5.89 -0.59
N LYS A 186 -12.52 4.81 -0.67
CA LYS A 186 -12.83 3.52 -0.04
C LYS A 186 -12.75 3.60 1.48
N LEU A 187 -11.86 4.47 1.98
CA LEU A 187 -11.68 4.73 3.41
C LEU A 187 -12.68 5.77 3.95
N GLY A 188 -13.67 6.18 3.15
CA GLY A 188 -14.76 7.05 3.58
C GLY A 188 -14.46 8.55 3.57
N PHE A 189 -13.31 8.98 3.05
CA PHE A 189 -13.02 10.40 2.92
C PHE A 189 -13.80 11.04 1.76
N SER A 190 -14.10 12.33 1.87
CA SER A 190 -14.78 13.14 0.86
C SER A 190 -13.83 13.60 -0.26
N SER A 191 -12.53 13.66 0.01
CA SER A 191 -11.51 14.04 -0.97
C SER A 191 -10.12 13.46 -0.64
N PRO A 192 -9.18 13.41 -1.61
CA PRO A 192 -7.79 13.08 -1.32
C PRO A 192 -7.18 14.03 -0.29
N ALA A 193 -7.48 15.34 -0.38
CA ALA A 193 -6.94 16.35 0.52
C ALA A 193 -7.33 16.08 1.98
N GLU A 194 -8.58 15.66 2.23
CA GLU A 194 -9.05 15.31 3.57
C GLU A 194 -8.30 14.09 4.14
N MET A 195 -8.03 13.07 3.31
CA MET A 195 -7.21 11.92 3.74
C MET A 195 -5.79 12.36 4.09
N ALA A 196 -5.17 13.23 3.27
CA ALA A 196 -3.83 13.73 3.52
C ALA A 196 -3.77 14.58 4.80
N GLU A 197 -4.80 15.39 5.07
CA GLU A 197 -4.94 16.14 6.31
C GLU A 197 -5.05 15.21 7.51
N ALA A 198 -5.93 14.20 7.46
CA ALA A 198 -6.09 13.21 8.52
C ALA A 198 -4.78 12.47 8.82
N MET A 199 -4.07 11.99 7.78
CA MET A 199 -2.75 11.38 7.92
C MET A 199 -1.71 12.28 8.59
N SER A 200 -1.90 13.60 8.52
CA SER A 200 -0.98 14.62 9.06
C SER A 200 -1.34 15.07 10.48
N ARG A 201 -2.44 14.58 11.07
CA ARG A 201 -2.91 15.01 12.40
C ARG A 201 -2.14 14.34 13.53
N SER A 202 -2.08 13.02 13.57
CA SER A 202 -1.41 12.25 14.64
C SER A 202 -1.16 10.80 14.24
N GLU A 203 -0.31 10.10 14.98
CA GLU A 203 -0.15 8.65 14.79
C GLU A 203 -1.41 7.88 15.16
N ARG A 204 -2.18 8.35 16.16
CA ARG A 204 -3.51 7.79 16.49
C ARG A 204 -4.46 7.84 15.30
N GLU A 205 -4.48 8.96 14.56
CA GLU A 205 -5.30 9.08 13.35
C GLU A 205 -4.78 8.15 12.24
N GLN A 206 -3.46 7.98 12.10
CA GLN A 206 -2.90 7.00 11.17
C GLN A 206 -3.30 5.55 11.54
N LEU A 207 -3.32 5.22 12.83
CA LEU A 207 -3.78 3.91 13.33
C LEU A 207 -5.27 3.69 13.08
N GLU A 208 -6.09 4.72 13.26
CA GLU A 208 -7.52 4.69 12.94
C GLU A 208 -7.76 4.41 11.45
N ILE A 209 -7.04 5.10 10.57
CA ILE A 209 -7.15 4.90 9.12
C ILE A 209 -6.68 3.49 8.74
N PHE A 210 -5.67 2.97 9.43
CA PHE A 210 -5.21 1.60 9.26
C PHE A 210 -6.25 0.57 9.70
N ALA A 211 -6.96 0.80 10.80
CA ALA A 211 -8.08 -0.05 11.23
C ALA A 211 -9.20 -0.09 10.18
N ARG A 212 -9.58 1.07 9.64
CA ARG A 212 -10.54 1.16 8.51
C ARG A 212 -10.05 0.39 7.28
N PHE A 213 -8.76 0.50 6.97
CA PHE A 213 -8.15 -0.24 5.86
C PHE A 213 -8.21 -1.76 6.08
N ILE A 214 -7.97 -2.26 7.31
CA ILE A 214 -8.11 -3.69 7.64
C ILE A 214 -9.53 -4.18 7.38
N CYS A 215 -10.53 -3.40 7.76
CA CYS A 215 -11.94 -3.72 7.53
C CYS A 215 -12.31 -3.72 6.04
N GLU A 216 -12.03 -2.61 5.35
CA GLU A 216 -12.39 -2.39 3.95
C GLU A 216 -11.79 -3.44 3.01
N PHE A 217 -10.57 -3.88 3.29
CA PHE A 217 -9.85 -4.84 2.45
C PHE A 217 -9.93 -6.29 2.96
N ASN A 218 -10.94 -6.60 3.78
CA ASN A 218 -11.27 -7.95 4.23
C ASN A 218 -10.13 -8.68 4.96
N MET A 219 -9.30 -7.94 5.71
CA MET A 219 -8.18 -8.49 6.48
C MET A 219 -8.57 -8.79 7.94
N LEU A 220 -9.69 -8.25 8.41
CA LEU A 220 -10.12 -8.40 9.80
C LEU A 220 -10.29 -9.86 10.24
N LYS A 221 -10.86 -10.71 9.38
CA LYS A 221 -11.00 -12.14 9.66
C LYS A 221 -9.65 -12.81 9.84
N ASP A 222 -8.66 -12.45 9.03
CA ASP A 222 -7.33 -13.04 9.16
C ASP A 222 -6.65 -12.58 10.45
N LEU A 223 -6.79 -11.31 10.80
CA LEU A 223 -6.24 -10.75 12.03
C LEU A 223 -6.87 -11.39 13.29
N ARG A 224 -8.21 -11.48 13.34
CA ARG A 224 -8.96 -12.15 14.43
C ARG A 224 -8.55 -13.60 14.63
N ASN A 225 -8.37 -14.33 13.54
CA ASN A 225 -7.97 -15.75 13.58
C ASN A 225 -6.45 -15.95 13.63
N LYS A 226 -5.65 -14.88 13.76
CA LYS A 226 -4.18 -14.94 13.75
C LYS A 226 -3.63 -15.66 12.52
N ASN A 227 -4.35 -15.58 11.40
CA ASN A 227 -3.92 -16.07 10.09
C ASN A 227 -2.91 -15.09 9.48
N TRP A 228 -1.71 -15.06 10.06
CA TRP A 228 -0.66 -14.10 9.70
C TRP A 228 -0.29 -14.16 8.23
N LEU A 229 -0.35 -15.34 7.61
CA LEU A 229 -0.08 -15.49 6.20
C LEU A 229 -1.20 -14.93 5.33
N GLY A 230 -2.46 -15.18 5.67
CA GLY A 230 -3.60 -14.59 4.97
C GLY A 230 -3.59 -13.06 5.05
N PHE A 231 -3.35 -12.53 6.26
CA PHE A 231 -3.19 -11.09 6.47
C PHE A 231 -2.05 -10.53 5.63
N ALA A 232 -0.85 -11.12 5.74
CA ALA A 232 0.32 -10.62 5.04
C ALA A 232 0.20 -10.70 3.52
N LEU A 233 -0.45 -11.73 2.96
CA LEU A 233 -0.68 -11.81 1.50
C LEU A 233 -1.59 -10.70 0.99
N LYS A 234 -2.59 -10.29 1.78
CA LYS A 234 -3.49 -9.18 1.43
C LYS A 234 -2.82 -7.82 1.58
N TYR A 235 -2.05 -7.64 2.65
CA TYR A 235 -1.40 -6.36 2.95
C TYR A 235 -0.11 -6.14 2.15
N ASN A 236 0.79 -7.13 2.17
CA ASN A 236 2.14 -7.05 1.60
C ASN A 236 2.26 -7.71 0.22
N GLY A 237 1.18 -8.35 -0.27
CA GLY A 237 1.12 -8.95 -1.60
C GLY A 237 1.75 -10.35 -1.71
N PRO A 238 1.86 -10.89 -2.94
CA PRO A 238 2.21 -12.29 -3.19
C PRO A 238 3.58 -12.74 -2.64
N ARG A 239 4.51 -11.80 -2.48
CA ARG A 239 5.86 -12.04 -1.94
C ARG A 239 5.90 -12.11 -0.40
N ALA A 240 4.77 -11.92 0.28
CA ALA A 240 4.72 -11.91 1.74
C ALA A 240 5.26 -13.19 2.39
N ARG A 241 5.04 -14.34 1.74
CA ARG A 241 5.55 -15.64 2.21
C ARG A 241 7.08 -15.70 2.13
N SER A 242 7.66 -15.44 0.95
CA SER A 242 9.10 -15.51 0.76
C SER A 242 9.87 -14.46 1.56
N ARG A 243 9.22 -13.34 1.89
CA ARG A 243 9.76 -12.29 2.77
C ARG A 243 9.52 -12.50 4.25
N GLY A 244 8.89 -13.62 4.65
CA GLY A 244 8.71 -13.97 6.05
C GLY A 244 7.84 -12.99 6.85
N TYR A 245 6.92 -12.24 6.23
CA TYR A 245 6.05 -11.33 6.97
C TYR A 245 5.23 -12.07 8.03
N HIS A 246 4.60 -13.17 7.62
CA HIS A 246 3.81 -14.03 8.49
C HIS A 246 4.58 -14.57 9.71
N THR A 247 5.84 -15.01 9.54
CA THR A 247 6.65 -15.52 10.66
C THR A 247 7.09 -14.40 11.59
N ARG A 248 7.42 -13.22 11.04
CA ARG A 248 7.77 -12.04 11.86
C ARG A 248 6.56 -11.53 12.66
N MET A 249 5.37 -11.47 12.06
CA MET A 249 4.12 -11.12 12.76
C MET A 249 3.81 -12.13 13.86
N ALA A 250 3.90 -13.44 13.59
CA ALA A 250 3.69 -14.47 14.61
C ALA A 250 4.66 -14.34 15.80
N LYS A 251 5.94 -14.06 15.51
CA LYS A 251 6.95 -13.82 16.55
C LYS A 251 6.68 -12.54 17.33
N ALA A 252 6.20 -11.48 16.68
CA ALA A 252 5.84 -10.23 17.35
C ALA A 252 4.62 -10.41 18.27
N TYR A 253 3.59 -11.08 17.78
CA TYR A 253 2.41 -11.45 18.58
C TYR A 253 2.82 -12.23 19.84
N ALA A 254 3.65 -13.27 19.70
CA ALA A 254 4.12 -14.06 20.84
C ALA A 254 4.97 -13.29 21.87
N ARG A 255 5.50 -12.10 21.53
CA ARG A 255 6.15 -11.20 22.50
C ARG A 255 5.12 -10.36 23.26
N HIS A 256 4.12 -9.84 22.54
CA HIS A 256 3.08 -8.96 23.10
C HIS A 256 1.99 -9.71 23.89
N SER A 257 1.86 -11.02 23.71
CA SER A 257 0.90 -11.87 24.44
C SER A 257 1.45 -12.44 25.76
N ARG A 258 2.63 -12.01 26.19
CA ARG A 258 3.27 -12.47 27.44
C ARG A 258 2.90 -11.60 28.62
#